data_AF-A0A6N6BE73-F1
#
_entry.id   AF-A0A6N6BE73-F1
#
_cell.length_a   1.000
_cell.length_b   1.000
_cell.length_c   1.000
_cell.angle_alpha   90.00
_cell.angle_beta   90.00
_cell.angle_gamma   90.00
#
_symmetry.space_group_name_H-M   'P 1'
#
loop_
_entity.id
_entity.type
_entity.pdbx_description
1 polymer ?
#
loop_
_entity_poly.entity_id
_entity_poly.type
_entity_poly.pdbx_seq_one_letter_code
_entity_poly.pdbx_strand_id
1 'polypeptide(L)'
;MNLSKKLKKFSGKNVLLLQGPVGGFFRKIAIKIPKANIYKVNFNGGDFLFYPFNSINYTKSLAELESFYKKLFEEKQIQVILMYNDCRKVHEIAISVAKQMGIEVWIFEEGYIRPNFITFEKDGVNANSTLPREKEFYLSQKKFDKDFKFKTFSSTFKNMAFASFLYWLFAFLFSWYFNNSLHHRSLKLFDFLPWLCSVYRKNKYKITEKSLNEKILSLKQKYFLAILQVHNDTQLSHHYKKTTEKFIEEVIVSFANHAKAKSYLVFKHHPMDRGYRDYTKLIEDLSLKYNVEGRILYVHDLHLPTLLINARGTIVINSTVGLSALYHNSPLKVMGKAFYDIEGLTYQKSLHTFWKECRAYKPDAVLHAKFRNYVIYKTQVNGNFFKNTSLD
;
A
#
# COMPACT_ATOMS: atom_id res chain seq x y z
N MET A 1 -8.17 9.89 14.76
CA MET A 1 -7.25 10.98 15.17
C MET A 1 -7.37 12.16 14.21
N ASN A 2 -7.29 13.41 14.68
CA ASN A 2 -7.32 14.62 13.84
C ASN A 2 -5.90 15.00 13.40
N LEU A 3 -5.68 15.19 12.09
CA LEU A 3 -4.39 15.52 11.49
C LEU A 3 -3.82 16.83 12.02
N SER A 4 -4.66 17.87 12.12
CA SER A 4 -4.29 19.21 12.58
C SER A 4 -3.68 19.17 13.98
N LYS A 5 -4.19 18.32 14.87
CA LYS A 5 -3.59 18.12 16.20
C LYS A 5 -2.18 17.51 16.12
N LYS A 6 -1.96 16.53 15.22
CA LYS A 6 -0.62 15.95 14.99
C LYS A 6 0.32 16.97 14.33
N LEU A 7 -0.16 17.85 13.47
CA LEU A 7 0.68 18.86 12.80
C LEU A 7 1.14 19.97 13.75
N LYS A 8 0.33 20.33 14.77
CA LYS A 8 0.72 21.32 15.79
C LYS A 8 2.04 20.98 16.51
N LYS A 9 2.43 19.70 16.59
CA LYS A 9 3.72 19.29 17.19
C LYS A 9 4.94 19.78 16.40
N PHE A 10 4.73 20.23 15.16
CA PHE A 10 5.76 20.80 14.30
C PHE A 10 5.73 22.33 14.27
N SER A 11 4.92 22.95 15.13
CA SER A 11 4.83 24.39 15.22
C SER A 11 6.19 25.01 15.53
N GLY A 12 6.57 26.08 14.82
CA GLY A 12 7.84 26.76 15.04
C GLY A 12 9.08 26.03 14.52
N LYS A 13 8.93 24.85 13.89
CA LYS A 13 10.06 24.06 13.38
C LYS A 13 10.37 24.37 11.92
N ASN A 14 11.59 24.05 11.51
CA ASN A 14 11.99 23.98 10.10
C ASN A 14 11.60 22.62 9.54
N VAL A 15 10.58 22.59 8.67
CA VAL A 15 9.97 21.37 8.15
C VAL A 15 10.26 21.23 6.66
N LEU A 16 10.91 20.13 6.29
CA LEU A 16 11.13 19.76 4.90
C LEU A 16 10.04 18.80 4.42
N LEU A 17 9.39 19.16 3.32
CA LEU A 17 8.50 18.31 2.57
C LEU A 17 9.30 17.68 1.41
N LEU A 18 9.38 16.34 1.37
CA LEU A 18 9.91 15.62 0.22
C LEU A 18 8.78 15.26 -0.75
N GLN A 19 8.94 14.17 -1.49
CA GLN A 19 7.92 13.71 -2.42
C GLN A 19 6.66 13.30 -1.65
N GLY A 20 5.52 13.88 -2.04
CA GLY A 20 4.24 13.63 -1.41
C GLY A 20 3.43 12.52 -2.09
N PRO A 21 2.19 12.29 -1.61
CA PRO A 21 1.21 11.58 -2.41
C PRO A 21 0.87 12.42 -3.64
N VAL A 22 0.36 11.76 -4.68
CA VAL A 22 -0.10 12.44 -5.90
C VAL A 22 -1.11 13.53 -5.56
N GLY A 23 -0.91 14.73 -6.10
CA GLY A 23 -1.82 15.86 -5.92
C GLY A 23 -1.35 16.91 -4.91
N GLY A 24 -2.20 17.91 -4.67
CA GLY A 24 -1.87 19.09 -3.85
C GLY A 24 -1.89 18.87 -2.33
N PHE A 25 -1.82 17.64 -1.82
CA PHE A 25 -1.96 17.37 -0.39
C PHE A 25 -0.86 18.06 0.44
N PHE A 26 0.41 17.97 0.02
CA PHE A 26 1.53 18.59 0.74
C PHE A 26 1.49 20.12 0.72
N ARG A 27 0.96 20.73 -0.34
CA ARG A 27 0.70 22.18 -0.37
C ARG A 27 -0.30 22.60 0.71
N LYS A 28 -1.31 21.77 0.98
CA LYS A 28 -2.26 22.02 2.07
C LYS A 28 -1.66 21.74 3.45
N ILE A 29 -0.76 20.76 3.58
CA ILE A 29 -0.03 20.52 4.83
C ILE A 29 0.85 21.72 5.17
N ALA A 30 1.56 22.28 4.19
CA ALA A 30 2.44 23.44 4.38
C ALA A 30 1.75 24.60 5.11
N ILE A 31 0.50 24.92 4.73
CA ILE A 31 -0.26 26.03 5.33
C ILE A 31 -0.91 25.69 6.68
N LYS A 32 -0.96 24.41 7.07
CA LYS A 32 -1.65 23.94 8.29
C LYS A 32 -0.68 23.74 9.48
N ILE A 33 0.63 23.88 9.27
CA ILE A 33 1.62 23.83 10.36
C ILE A 33 1.89 25.26 10.84
N PRO A 34 1.42 25.66 12.04
CA PRO A 34 1.52 27.03 12.49
C PRO A 34 2.97 27.45 12.77
N LYS A 35 3.37 28.66 12.36
CA LYS A 35 4.69 29.25 12.62
C LYS A 35 5.90 28.43 12.13
N ALA A 36 5.70 27.41 11.30
CA ALA A 36 6.79 26.60 10.77
C ALA A 36 7.39 27.22 9.51
N ASN A 37 8.70 27.08 9.34
CA ASN A 37 9.36 27.38 8.08
C ASN A 37 9.26 26.13 7.19
N ILE A 38 8.53 26.25 6.09
CA ILE A 38 8.30 25.12 5.18
C ILE A 38 9.28 25.17 4.01
N TYR A 39 10.00 24.07 3.82
CA TYR A 39 10.84 23.81 2.66
C TYR A 39 10.22 22.67 1.84
N LYS A 40 10.38 22.71 0.52
CA LYS A 40 9.90 21.65 -0.38
C LYS A 40 10.99 21.28 -1.37
N VAL A 41 11.22 19.98 -1.57
CA VAL A 41 12.04 19.47 -2.69
C VAL A 41 11.15 18.74 -3.69
N ASN A 42 11.22 19.11 -4.97
CA ASN A 42 10.55 18.46 -6.09
C ASN A 42 11.55 17.58 -6.85
N PHE A 43 11.14 16.36 -7.21
CA PHE A 43 12.00 15.39 -7.92
C PHE A 43 11.55 15.13 -9.36
N ASN A 44 10.36 15.59 -9.74
CA ASN A 44 9.85 15.48 -11.10
C ASN A 44 8.81 16.58 -11.40
N GLY A 45 8.40 16.67 -12.66
CA GLY A 45 7.41 17.65 -13.13
C GLY A 45 6.04 17.57 -12.47
N GLY A 46 5.60 16.38 -12.07
CA GLY A 46 4.35 16.18 -11.33
C GLY A 46 4.42 16.78 -9.93
N ASP A 47 5.55 16.63 -9.23
CA ASP A 47 5.77 17.31 -7.95
C ASP A 47 5.74 18.83 -8.13
N PHE A 48 6.43 19.32 -9.17
CA PHE A 48 6.50 20.74 -9.51
C PHE A 48 5.12 21.34 -9.82
N LEU A 49 4.28 20.65 -10.59
CA LEU A 49 2.90 21.08 -10.87
C LEU A 49 2.12 21.35 -9.57
N PHE A 50 2.18 20.44 -8.61
CA PHE A 50 1.40 20.56 -7.37
C PHE A 50 2.07 21.45 -6.31
N TYR A 51 3.35 21.79 -6.48
CA TYR A 51 4.11 22.66 -5.59
C TYR A 51 5.17 23.49 -6.36
N PRO A 52 4.74 24.48 -7.18
CA PRO A 52 5.66 25.17 -8.09
C PRO A 52 6.47 26.29 -7.41
N PHE A 53 5.89 26.96 -6.41
CA PHE A 53 6.50 28.12 -5.75
C PHE A 53 7.16 27.74 -4.43
N ASN A 54 8.17 28.50 -4.02
CA ASN A 54 8.91 28.31 -2.76
C ASN A 54 9.38 26.85 -2.57
N SER A 55 9.94 26.28 -3.64
CA SER A 55 10.42 24.91 -3.70
C SER A 55 11.80 24.84 -4.34
N ILE A 56 12.53 23.79 -4.01
CA ILE A 56 13.84 23.45 -4.57
C ILE A 56 13.61 22.31 -5.56
N ASN A 57 14.07 22.45 -6.79
CA ASN A 57 14.00 21.40 -7.78
C ASN A 57 15.31 20.61 -7.79
N TYR A 58 15.25 19.33 -7.44
CA TYR A 58 16.41 18.45 -7.52
C TYR A 58 16.42 17.75 -8.88
N THR A 59 17.42 18.08 -9.70
CA THR A 59 17.55 17.58 -11.08
C THR A 59 18.79 16.72 -11.31
N LYS A 60 19.58 16.48 -10.26
CA LYS A 60 20.86 15.75 -10.32
C LYS A 60 20.67 14.23 -10.19
N SER A 61 21.75 13.47 -10.15
CA SER A 61 21.74 12.00 -10.09
C SER A 61 21.35 11.46 -8.70
N LEU A 62 21.06 10.15 -8.56
CA LEU A 62 20.93 9.52 -7.24
C LEU A 62 22.25 9.54 -6.45
N ALA A 63 23.39 9.48 -7.14
CA ALA A 63 24.71 9.42 -6.50
C ALA A 63 25.05 10.72 -5.75
N GLU A 64 24.57 11.86 -6.25
CA GLU A 64 24.77 13.17 -5.62
C GLU A 64 23.70 13.50 -4.56
N LEU A 65 22.69 12.65 -4.39
CA LEU A 65 21.52 12.99 -3.59
C LEU A 65 21.84 13.03 -2.09
N GLU A 66 22.75 12.18 -1.63
CA GLU A 66 23.18 12.16 -0.23
C GLU A 66 23.88 13.47 0.17
N SER A 67 24.84 13.94 -0.64
CA SER A 67 25.56 15.18 -0.38
C SER A 67 24.64 16.40 -0.46
N PHE A 68 23.70 16.39 -1.41
CA PHE A 68 22.64 17.40 -1.49
C PHE A 68 21.81 17.45 -0.19
N TYR A 69 21.36 16.32 0.34
CA TYR A 69 20.58 16.31 1.58
C TYR A 69 21.38 16.79 2.77
N LYS A 70 22.63 16.35 2.96
CA LYS A 70 23.48 16.82 4.06
C LYS A 70 23.59 18.35 4.06
N LYS A 71 23.93 18.92 2.90
CA LYS A 71 24.02 20.37 2.71
C LYS A 71 22.69 21.07 2.97
N LEU A 72 21.60 20.58 2.38
CA LEU A 72 20.27 21.18 2.55
C LEU A 72 19.80 21.16 4.02
N PHE A 73 20.01 20.04 4.70
CA PHE A 73 19.56 19.85 6.08
C PHE A 73 20.30 20.78 7.03
N GLU A 74 21.61 20.96 6.81
CA GLU A 74 22.44 21.90 7.56
C GLU A 74 22.10 23.36 7.24
N GLU A 75 22.09 23.76 5.97
CA GLU A 75 21.83 25.16 5.56
C GLU A 75 20.45 25.67 6.01
N LYS A 76 19.43 24.80 5.95
CA LYS A 76 18.06 25.15 6.35
C LYS A 76 17.73 24.75 7.77
N GLN A 77 18.69 24.21 8.51
CA GLN A 77 18.53 23.75 9.90
C GLN A 77 17.27 22.89 10.04
N ILE A 78 17.11 21.90 9.15
CA ILE A 78 15.91 21.06 9.07
C ILE A 78 15.78 20.22 10.34
N GLN A 79 14.60 20.25 10.96
CA GLN A 79 14.31 19.52 12.19
C GLN A 79 13.31 18.37 11.98
N VAL A 80 12.48 18.48 10.94
CA VAL A 80 11.44 17.51 10.62
C VAL A 80 11.37 17.30 9.11
N ILE A 81 11.29 16.05 8.68
CA ILE A 81 11.02 15.68 7.29
C ILE A 81 9.65 15.00 7.21
N LEU A 82 8.79 15.49 6.31
CA LEU A 82 7.54 14.84 5.93
C LEU A 82 7.66 14.27 4.51
N MET A 83 7.31 13.01 4.34
CA MET A 83 7.37 12.32 3.05
C MET A 83 6.21 11.35 2.88
N TYR A 84 6.03 10.81 1.67
CA TYR A 84 5.07 9.74 1.41
C TYR A 84 5.77 8.49 0.89
N ASN A 85 5.49 7.34 1.51
CA ASN A 85 6.14 6.05 1.26
C ASN A 85 7.66 6.10 1.52
N ASP A 86 8.13 5.36 2.50
CA ASP A 86 9.53 5.33 2.94
C ASP A 86 10.45 4.52 2.02
N CYS A 87 9.91 3.65 1.17
CA CYS A 87 10.65 2.77 0.26
C CYS A 87 10.85 3.36 -1.15
N ARG A 88 10.77 4.69 -1.29
CA ARG A 88 11.21 5.36 -2.53
C ARG A 88 12.71 5.65 -2.38
N LYS A 89 13.50 5.41 -3.42
CA LYS A 89 14.97 5.65 -3.40
C LYS A 89 15.35 7.04 -2.88
N VAL A 90 14.65 8.08 -3.33
CA VAL A 90 14.89 9.46 -2.87
C VAL A 90 14.58 9.66 -1.38
N HIS A 91 13.67 8.87 -0.80
CA HIS A 91 13.31 8.91 0.61
C HIS A 91 14.22 8.03 1.46
N GLU A 92 14.63 6.86 0.99
CA GLU A 92 15.57 5.98 1.69
C GLU A 92 16.88 6.71 2.03
N ILE A 93 17.44 7.42 1.04
CA ILE A 93 18.65 8.23 1.22
C ILE A 93 18.39 9.36 2.24
N ALA A 94 17.25 10.05 2.12
CA ALA A 94 16.89 11.11 3.07
C ALA A 94 16.72 10.59 4.50
N ILE A 95 16.08 9.43 4.68
CA ILE A 95 15.89 8.78 5.98
C ILE A 95 17.25 8.43 6.60
N SER A 96 18.17 7.87 5.81
CA SER A 96 19.51 7.52 6.26
C SER A 96 20.27 8.75 6.78
N VAL A 97 20.32 9.82 5.97
CA VAL A 97 20.98 11.08 6.35
C VAL A 97 20.30 11.73 7.55
N ALA A 98 18.96 11.77 7.58
CA ALA A 98 18.19 12.34 8.67
C ALA A 98 18.47 11.64 10.01
N LYS A 99 18.58 10.31 10.01
CA LYS A 99 18.92 9.53 11.22
C LYS A 99 20.31 9.89 11.74
N GLN A 100 21.31 10.02 10.87
CA GLN A 100 22.67 10.41 11.24
C GLN A 100 22.72 11.81 11.87
N MET A 101 21.84 12.71 11.43
CA MET A 101 21.76 14.11 11.88
C MET A 101 20.73 14.34 13.01
N GLY A 102 20.08 13.29 13.52
CA GLY A 102 19.07 13.43 14.58
C GLY A 102 17.77 14.14 14.15
N ILE A 103 17.46 14.17 12.85
CA ILE A 103 16.28 14.83 12.29
C ILE A 103 15.06 13.90 12.38
N GLU A 104 13.92 14.43 12.83
CA GLU A 104 12.69 13.64 12.93
C GLU A 104 12.13 13.32 11.53
N VAL A 105 11.80 12.05 11.28
CA VAL A 105 11.12 11.64 10.04
C VAL A 105 9.70 11.18 10.31
N TRP A 106 8.76 11.73 9.55
CA TRP A 106 7.36 11.33 9.55
C TRP A 106 6.87 11.01 8.15
N ILE A 107 6.21 9.86 8.01
CA ILE A 107 5.85 9.30 6.72
C ILE A 107 4.34 9.15 6.61
N PHE A 108 3.80 9.66 5.51
CA PHE A 108 2.44 9.39 5.07
C PHE A 108 2.40 8.12 4.23
N GLU A 109 1.31 7.37 4.36
CA GLU A 109 0.99 6.27 3.47
C GLU A 109 -0.54 6.20 3.31
N GLU A 110 -1.00 5.48 2.29
CA GLU A 110 -2.36 5.02 2.21
C GLU A 110 -2.83 4.39 3.53
N GLY A 111 -4.09 4.61 3.89
CA GLY A 111 -4.63 4.09 5.15
C GLY A 111 -4.51 2.58 5.23
N TYR A 112 -4.06 2.07 6.38
CA TYR A 112 -4.12 0.65 6.69
C TYR A 112 -5.56 0.16 6.81
N ILE A 113 -6.46 1.05 7.22
CA ILE A 113 -7.90 0.78 7.28
C ILE A 113 -8.62 1.65 6.26
N ARG A 114 -8.92 1.05 5.11
CA ARG A 114 -9.53 1.76 3.98
C ARG A 114 -11.05 1.78 4.09
N PRO A 115 -11.73 2.77 3.46
CA PRO A 115 -11.16 3.87 2.67
C PRO A 115 -10.99 5.19 3.44
N ASN A 116 -11.26 5.19 4.75
CA ASN A 116 -11.53 6.42 5.50
C ASN A 116 -10.33 6.98 6.27
N PHE A 117 -9.15 6.39 6.07
CA PHE A 117 -7.96 6.78 6.81
C PHE A 117 -6.76 7.02 5.90
N ILE A 118 -5.87 7.86 6.41
CA ILE A 118 -4.50 8.05 5.95
C ILE A 118 -3.60 7.54 7.08
N THR A 119 -2.53 6.82 6.72
CA THR A 119 -1.50 6.44 7.67
C THR A 119 -0.52 7.60 7.85
N PHE A 120 -0.19 7.94 9.10
CA PHE A 120 0.83 8.93 9.41
C PHE A 120 1.66 8.50 10.63
N GLU A 121 2.86 7.97 10.35
CA GLU A 121 3.75 7.35 11.33
C GLU A 121 5.11 8.04 11.41
N LYS A 122 5.81 7.78 12.51
CA LYS A 122 7.20 8.21 12.72
C LYS A 122 8.13 7.05 12.34
N ASP A 123 9.26 7.37 11.73
CA ASP A 123 10.41 6.48 11.47
C ASP A 123 10.20 5.33 10.46
N GLY A 124 8.95 4.91 10.16
CA GLY A 124 8.67 3.89 9.13
C GLY A 124 7.18 3.61 8.93
N VAL A 125 6.81 3.07 7.76
CA VAL A 125 5.44 2.62 7.42
C VAL A 125 5.46 1.23 6.79
N ASN A 126 4.28 0.62 6.63
CA ASN A 126 4.09 -0.74 6.14
C ASN A 126 4.99 -1.73 6.89
N ALA A 127 5.80 -2.51 6.19
CA ALA A 127 6.70 -3.47 6.82
C ALA A 127 7.83 -2.84 7.64
N ASN A 128 8.12 -1.55 7.46
CA ASN A 128 9.06 -0.77 8.30
C ASN A 128 8.37 -0.07 9.48
N SER A 129 7.05 -0.22 9.65
CA SER A 129 6.35 0.38 10.79
C SER A 129 6.99 -0.05 12.10
N THR A 130 7.09 0.90 13.02
CA THR A 130 7.63 0.74 14.38
C THR A 130 6.59 0.23 15.38
N LEU A 131 5.39 -0.14 14.90
CA LEU A 131 4.39 -0.79 15.73
C LEU A 131 4.93 -2.11 16.31
N PRO A 132 4.63 -2.42 17.60
CA PRO A 132 5.06 -3.67 18.22
C PRO A 132 4.56 -4.89 17.45
N ARG A 133 5.36 -5.96 17.42
CA ARG A 133 5.00 -7.21 16.70
C ARG A 133 4.65 -8.37 17.62
N GLU A 134 4.86 -8.20 18.91
CA GLU A 134 4.54 -9.21 19.92
C GLU A 134 3.06 -9.13 20.29
N LYS A 135 2.38 -10.28 20.29
CA LYS A 135 0.94 -10.35 20.63
C LYS A 135 0.68 -9.90 22.07
N GLU A 136 1.61 -10.14 22.98
CA GLU A 136 1.58 -9.78 24.41
C GLU A 136 1.47 -8.26 24.60
N PHE A 137 2.12 -7.47 23.73
CA PHE A 137 1.98 -6.01 23.76
C PHE A 137 0.52 -5.60 23.56
N TYR A 138 -0.16 -6.19 22.58
CA TYR A 138 -1.55 -5.86 22.29
C TYR A 138 -2.49 -6.42 23.34
N LEU A 139 -2.25 -7.64 23.82
CA LEU A 139 -3.05 -8.26 24.88
C LEU A 139 -2.96 -7.50 26.21
N SER A 140 -1.82 -6.86 26.51
CA SER A 140 -1.66 -6.03 27.71
C SER A 140 -2.33 -4.65 27.60
N GLN A 141 -2.69 -4.18 26.39
CA GLN A 141 -3.40 -2.91 26.25
C GLN A 141 -4.76 -2.98 26.94
N LYS A 142 -5.10 -1.92 27.70
CA LYS A 142 -6.46 -1.74 28.24
C LYS A 142 -7.46 -1.72 27.09
N LYS A 143 -8.69 -2.14 27.37
CA LYS A 143 -9.79 -2.07 26.40
C LYS A 143 -9.92 -0.60 25.97
N PHE A 144 -9.93 -0.35 24.66
CA PHE A 144 -10.20 0.98 24.14
C PHE A 144 -11.70 1.23 24.33
N ASP A 145 -12.07 1.98 25.37
CA ASP A 145 -13.47 2.20 25.78
C ASP A 145 -14.29 3.06 24.81
N LYS A 146 -13.77 3.40 23.63
CA LYS A 146 -14.45 4.27 22.67
C LYS A 146 -14.56 3.60 21.31
N ASP A 147 -15.79 3.46 20.84
CA ASP A 147 -16.07 3.31 19.43
C ASP A 147 -15.45 4.51 18.70
N PHE A 148 -14.50 4.22 17.80
CA PHE A 148 -13.91 5.25 16.95
C PHE A 148 -15.00 5.77 16.01
N LYS A 149 -15.66 6.87 16.38
CA LYS A 149 -16.48 7.63 15.44
C LYS A 149 -15.55 8.27 14.41
N PHE A 150 -15.71 7.89 13.14
CA PHE A 150 -14.95 8.44 12.02
C PHE A 150 -15.90 8.85 10.90
N LYS A 151 -15.53 9.90 10.17
CA LYS A 151 -16.25 10.34 8.97
C LYS A 151 -16.05 9.29 7.88
N THR A 152 -17.14 8.90 7.23
CA THR A 152 -17.09 8.10 6.02
C THR A 152 -16.93 9.03 4.82
N PHE A 153 -16.08 8.65 3.88
CA PHE A 153 -15.87 9.42 2.66
C PHE A 153 -16.48 8.67 1.48
N SER A 154 -17.35 9.33 0.72
CA SER A 154 -17.75 8.84 -0.61
C SER A 154 -16.52 8.66 -1.52
N SER A 155 -16.66 7.80 -2.54
CA SER A 155 -15.58 7.45 -3.47
C SER A 155 -14.84 8.69 -3.98
N THR A 156 -13.52 8.73 -3.78
CA THR A 156 -12.63 9.80 -4.25
C THR A 156 -11.90 9.43 -5.54
N PHE A 157 -12.31 8.33 -6.18
CA PHE A 157 -11.62 7.77 -7.34
C PHE A 157 -11.49 8.78 -8.49
N LYS A 158 -12.53 9.55 -8.80
CA LYS A 158 -12.48 10.57 -9.88
C LYS A 158 -11.41 11.63 -9.62
N ASN A 159 -11.35 12.15 -8.39
CA ASN A 159 -10.36 13.15 -7.98
C ASN A 159 -8.95 12.56 -8.00
N MET A 160 -8.78 11.34 -7.49
CA MET A 160 -7.51 10.61 -7.55
C MET A 160 -7.05 10.39 -8.98
N ALA A 161 -7.94 9.94 -9.87
CA ALA A 161 -7.63 9.69 -11.27
C ALA A 161 -7.23 10.96 -12.01
N PHE A 162 -7.96 12.07 -11.81
CA PHE A 162 -7.63 13.35 -12.42
C PHE A 162 -6.31 13.93 -11.90
N ALA A 163 -6.09 13.91 -10.58
CA ALA A 163 -4.82 14.35 -9.99
C ALA A 163 -3.64 13.49 -10.48
N SER A 164 -3.85 12.18 -10.62
CA SER A 164 -2.85 11.27 -11.18
C SER A 164 -2.56 11.58 -12.63
N PHE A 165 -3.59 11.75 -13.47
CA PHE A 165 -3.42 12.13 -14.88
C PHE A 165 -2.56 13.39 -15.02
N LEU A 166 -2.89 14.46 -14.28
CA LEU A 166 -2.11 15.69 -14.32
C LEU A 166 -0.67 15.50 -13.82
N TYR A 167 -0.48 14.73 -12.74
CA TYR A 167 0.84 14.41 -12.20
C TYR A 167 1.74 13.77 -13.26
N TRP A 168 1.25 12.71 -13.91
CA TRP A 168 2.01 11.98 -14.90
C TRP A 168 2.23 12.80 -16.18
N LEU A 169 1.23 13.57 -16.61
CA LEU A 169 1.36 14.47 -17.76
C LEU A 169 2.49 15.49 -17.54
N PHE A 170 2.55 16.13 -16.37
CA PHE A 170 3.60 17.11 -16.08
C PHE A 170 4.96 16.46 -15.79
N ALA A 171 4.99 15.28 -15.18
CA ALA A 171 6.23 14.51 -15.03
C ALA A 171 6.83 14.14 -16.40
N PHE A 172 5.98 13.92 -17.41
CA PHE A 172 6.40 13.76 -18.80
C PHE A 172 6.82 15.09 -19.44
N LEU A 173 6.00 16.14 -19.38
CA LEU A 173 6.28 17.44 -20.03
C LEU A 173 7.55 18.11 -19.52
N PHE A 174 7.92 17.90 -18.26
CA PHE A 174 9.14 18.43 -17.65
C PHE A 174 10.25 17.37 -17.52
N SER A 175 10.15 16.25 -18.23
CA SER A 175 11.18 15.19 -18.25
C SER A 175 12.54 15.66 -18.79
N TRP A 176 12.55 16.73 -19.59
CA TRP A 176 13.78 17.37 -20.09
C TRP A 176 14.50 18.18 -19.01
N TYR A 177 13.77 18.64 -17.98
CA TYR A 177 14.30 19.45 -16.89
C TYR A 177 14.63 18.62 -15.64
N PHE A 178 13.79 17.63 -15.31
CA PHE A 178 13.99 16.75 -14.18
C PHE A 178 14.67 15.44 -14.56
N ASN A 179 15.44 14.87 -13.63
CA ASN A 179 16.00 13.54 -13.80
C ASN A 179 14.94 12.47 -13.47
N ASN A 180 14.22 12.00 -14.49
CA ASN A 180 13.17 11.01 -14.33
C ASN A 180 13.65 9.64 -13.78
N SER A 181 14.95 9.34 -13.79
CA SER A 181 15.50 8.12 -13.17
C SER A 181 15.38 8.10 -11.64
N LEU A 182 15.17 9.27 -11.02
CA LEU A 182 14.90 9.41 -9.58
C LEU A 182 13.53 8.83 -9.20
N HIS A 183 12.62 8.73 -10.15
CA HIS A 183 11.26 8.31 -9.90
C HIS A 183 11.14 6.78 -9.80
N HIS A 184 10.31 6.31 -8.86
CA HIS A 184 10.09 4.88 -8.62
C HIS A 184 9.22 4.18 -9.70
N ARG A 185 8.68 4.94 -10.66
CA ARG A 185 7.92 4.44 -11.82
C ARG A 185 8.43 5.10 -13.10
N SER A 186 8.21 4.42 -14.23
CA SER A 186 8.40 5.02 -15.56
C SER A 186 7.56 6.30 -15.71
N LEU A 187 8.12 7.28 -16.40
CA LEU A 187 7.56 8.61 -16.66
C LEU A 187 7.57 8.95 -18.16
N LYS A 188 7.36 7.95 -19.02
CA LYS A 188 7.39 8.06 -20.48
C LYS A 188 6.02 8.52 -21.02
N LEU A 189 6.02 9.14 -22.20
CA LEU A 189 4.82 9.69 -22.85
C LEU A 189 3.66 8.69 -22.89
N PHE A 190 3.94 7.44 -23.24
CA PHE A 190 2.92 6.41 -23.45
C PHE A 190 2.51 5.64 -22.19
N ASP A 191 2.98 6.05 -21.00
CA ASP A 191 2.59 5.41 -19.74
C ASP A 191 1.11 5.65 -19.35
N PHE A 192 0.37 6.47 -20.12
CA PHE A 192 -1.09 6.54 -20.04
C PHE A 192 -1.81 5.38 -20.77
N LEU A 193 -1.17 4.72 -21.75
CA LEU A 193 -1.80 3.62 -22.51
C LEU A 193 -2.30 2.48 -21.61
N PRO A 194 -1.53 2.00 -20.61
CA PRO A 194 -2.02 1.03 -19.65
C PRO A 194 -3.32 1.46 -18.95
N TRP A 195 -3.52 2.76 -18.68
CA TRP A 195 -4.76 3.23 -18.08
C TRP A 195 -5.95 3.12 -19.02
N LEU A 196 -5.77 3.44 -20.30
CA LEU A 196 -6.79 3.18 -21.33
C LEU A 196 -7.10 1.69 -21.44
N CYS A 197 -6.06 0.85 -21.47
CA CYS A 197 -6.20 -0.60 -21.44
C CYS A 197 -6.95 -1.08 -20.19
N SER A 198 -6.71 -0.48 -19.02
CA SER A 198 -7.41 -0.80 -17.78
C SER A 198 -8.90 -0.48 -17.85
N VAL A 199 -9.29 0.66 -18.46
CA VAL A 199 -10.70 1.01 -18.67
C VAL A 199 -11.36 0.02 -19.64
N TYR A 200 -10.72 -0.27 -20.77
CA TYR A 200 -11.19 -1.26 -21.73
C TYR A 200 -11.37 -2.64 -21.08
N ARG A 201 -10.33 -3.15 -20.40
CA ARG A 201 -10.33 -4.44 -19.71
C ARG A 201 -11.40 -4.50 -18.63
N LYS A 202 -11.62 -3.43 -17.87
CA LYS A 202 -12.69 -3.37 -16.86
C LYS A 202 -14.08 -3.60 -17.48
N ASN A 203 -14.36 -2.97 -18.62
CA ASN A 203 -15.63 -3.16 -19.32
C ASN A 203 -15.73 -4.54 -19.96
N LYS A 204 -14.64 -5.04 -20.55
CA LYS A 204 -14.54 -6.41 -21.08
C LYS A 204 -14.84 -7.44 -20.00
N TYR A 205 -14.12 -7.40 -18.88
CA TYR A 205 -14.23 -8.38 -17.79
C TYR A 205 -15.57 -8.34 -17.07
N LYS A 206 -16.25 -7.18 -17.03
CA LYS A 206 -17.64 -7.09 -16.55
C LYS A 206 -18.57 -8.05 -17.31
N ILE A 207 -18.31 -8.29 -18.59
CA ILE A 207 -19.09 -9.18 -19.46
C ILE A 207 -18.48 -10.58 -19.46
N THR A 208 -17.19 -10.69 -19.78
CA THR A 208 -16.53 -11.99 -20.02
C THR A 208 -16.32 -12.82 -18.76
N GLU A 209 -16.21 -12.20 -17.57
CA GLU A 209 -16.02 -12.92 -16.30
C GLU A 209 -17.34 -13.22 -15.58
N LYS A 210 -18.51 -12.93 -16.18
CA LYS A 210 -19.81 -13.09 -15.49
C LYS A 210 -20.02 -14.51 -14.95
N SER A 211 -19.86 -15.53 -15.80
CA SER A 211 -19.99 -16.94 -15.41
C SER A 211 -18.92 -17.37 -14.40
N LEU A 212 -17.68 -16.88 -14.56
CA LEU A 212 -16.60 -17.14 -13.61
C LEU A 212 -16.92 -16.56 -12.22
N ASN A 213 -17.45 -15.34 -12.18
CA ASN A 213 -17.85 -14.66 -10.95
C ASN A 213 -18.98 -15.43 -10.25
N GLU A 214 -19.99 -15.87 -10.99
CA GLU A 214 -21.08 -16.71 -10.46
C GLU A 214 -20.54 -18.04 -9.90
N LYS A 215 -19.61 -18.69 -10.61
CA LYS A 215 -18.91 -19.88 -10.12
C LYS A 215 -18.14 -19.61 -8.82
N ILE A 216 -17.35 -18.54 -8.75
CA ILE A 216 -16.60 -18.20 -7.53
C ILE A 216 -17.55 -17.94 -6.35
N LEU A 217 -18.66 -17.25 -6.59
CA LEU A 217 -19.66 -16.95 -5.57
C LEU A 217 -20.41 -18.19 -5.07
N SER A 218 -20.55 -19.23 -5.90
CA SER A 218 -21.14 -20.51 -5.48
C SER A 218 -20.16 -21.40 -4.70
N LEU A 219 -18.86 -21.15 -4.79
CA LEU A 219 -17.78 -21.89 -4.11
C LEU A 219 -17.54 -21.44 -2.65
N LYS A 220 -18.59 -21.05 -1.92
CA LYS A 220 -18.47 -20.60 -0.52
C LYS A 220 -17.70 -21.62 0.33
N GLN A 221 -16.65 -21.15 1.00
CA GLN A 221 -15.78 -21.96 1.86
C GLN A 221 -15.08 -23.14 1.14
N LYS A 222 -15.03 -23.12 -0.20
CA LYS A 222 -14.36 -24.13 -1.05
C LYS A 222 -13.12 -23.61 -1.77
N TYR A 223 -12.86 -22.30 -1.76
CA TYR A 223 -11.67 -21.72 -2.37
C TYR A 223 -10.75 -21.05 -1.35
N PHE A 224 -9.46 -21.05 -1.69
CA PHE A 224 -8.45 -20.18 -1.12
C PHE A 224 -8.31 -18.93 -1.97
N LEU A 225 -8.04 -17.79 -1.36
CA LEU A 225 -7.94 -16.50 -2.06
C LEU A 225 -6.51 -15.98 -2.01
N ALA A 226 -5.83 -15.93 -3.14
CA ALA A 226 -4.52 -15.29 -3.27
C ALA A 226 -4.68 -13.88 -3.85
N ILE A 227 -4.17 -12.87 -3.15
CA ILE A 227 -4.28 -11.46 -3.55
C ILE A 227 -3.02 -11.03 -4.29
N LEU A 228 -3.18 -10.60 -5.54
CA LEU A 228 -2.07 -10.06 -6.33
C LEU A 228 -1.82 -8.58 -5.96
N GLN A 229 -0.57 -8.17 -6.07
CA GLN A 229 -0.11 -6.79 -5.85
C GLN A 229 0.39 -6.16 -7.16
N VAL A 230 0.52 -4.83 -7.16
CA VAL A 230 1.03 -4.09 -8.32
C VAL A 230 2.47 -4.52 -8.59
N HIS A 231 2.81 -4.84 -9.84
CA HIS A 231 4.11 -5.40 -10.21
C HIS A 231 5.32 -4.52 -9.85
N ASN A 232 5.13 -3.20 -9.75
CA ASN A 232 6.17 -2.22 -9.41
C ASN A 232 5.94 -1.57 -8.03
N ASP A 233 5.21 -2.25 -7.15
CA ASP A 233 5.06 -1.83 -5.75
C ASP A 233 6.44 -1.88 -5.04
N THR A 234 6.83 -0.78 -4.40
CA THR A 234 8.09 -0.70 -3.64
C THR A 234 8.13 -1.71 -2.50
N GLN A 235 6.96 -2.18 -2.03
CA GLN A 235 6.87 -3.23 -1.02
C GLN A 235 7.35 -4.60 -1.53
N LEU A 236 7.24 -4.89 -2.84
CA LEU A 236 7.73 -6.15 -3.41
C LEU A 236 9.25 -6.21 -3.38
N SER A 237 9.93 -5.17 -3.86
CA SER A 237 11.39 -5.15 -3.91
C SER A 237 12.05 -5.15 -2.52
N HIS A 238 11.44 -4.48 -1.52
CA HIS A 238 12.04 -4.33 -0.20
C HIS A 238 11.69 -5.45 0.78
N HIS A 239 10.44 -5.91 0.77
CA HIS A 239 9.88 -6.72 1.86
C HIS A 239 9.47 -8.12 1.43
N TYR A 240 9.49 -8.41 0.13
CA TYR A 240 9.33 -9.76 -0.41
C TYR A 240 10.55 -10.22 -1.21
N LYS A 241 11.26 -9.28 -1.87
CA LYS A 241 12.46 -9.50 -2.70
C LYS A 241 12.24 -10.49 -3.86
N LYS A 242 10.99 -10.64 -4.30
CA LYS A 242 10.55 -11.51 -5.40
C LYS A 242 9.43 -10.82 -6.17
N THR A 243 9.10 -11.31 -7.36
CA THR A 243 8.06 -10.72 -8.21
C THR A 243 6.67 -11.31 -7.94
N THR A 244 5.63 -10.66 -8.47
CA THR A 244 4.25 -11.18 -8.43
C THR A 244 4.14 -12.54 -9.14
N GLU A 245 4.86 -12.73 -10.26
CA GLU A 245 4.93 -13.99 -10.99
C GLU A 245 5.51 -15.10 -10.11
N LYS A 246 6.57 -14.81 -9.34
CA LYS A 246 7.15 -15.79 -8.44
C LYS A 246 6.20 -16.15 -7.29
N PHE A 247 5.45 -15.19 -6.78
CA PHE A 247 4.37 -15.45 -5.83
C PHE A 247 3.29 -16.38 -6.41
N ILE A 248 2.84 -16.11 -7.64
CA ILE A 248 1.86 -16.97 -8.34
C ILE A 248 2.40 -18.40 -8.44
N GLU A 249 3.65 -18.57 -8.89
CA GLU A 249 4.30 -19.87 -8.99
C GLU A 249 4.36 -20.60 -7.64
N GLU A 250 4.90 -19.96 -6.59
CA GLU A 250 5.04 -20.56 -5.27
C GLU A 250 3.70 -21.00 -4.67
N VAL A 251 2.65 -20.20 -4.89
CA VAL A 251 1.29 -20.52 -4.43
C VAL A 251 0.71 -21.69 -5.22
N ILE A 252 0.83 -21.72 -6.55
CA ILE A 252 0.32 -22.84 -7.37
C ILE A 252 1.05 -24.14 -7.05
N VAL A 253 2.39 -24.12 -6.96
CA VAL A 253 3.20 -25.31 -6.62
C VAL A 253 2.77 -25.87 -5.26
N SER A 254 2.65 -25.01 -4.26
CA SER A 254 2.24 -25.42 -2.92
C SER A 254 0.79 -25.94 -2.90
N PHE A 255 -0.11 -25.29 -3.64
CA PHE A 255 -1.50 -25.72 -3.76
C PHE A 255 -1.62 -27.10 -4.41
N ALA A 256 -0.88 -27.34 -5.51
CA ALA A 256 -0.88 -28.61 -6.22
C ALA A 256 -0.46 -29.77 -5.31
N ASN A 257 0.61 -29.57 -4.53
CA ASN A 257 1.19 -30.63 -3.71
C ASN A 257 0.43 -30.91 -2.40
N HIS A 258 -0.34 -29.94 -1.88
CA HIS A 258 -0.83 -30.02 -0.50
C HIS A 258 -2.33 -29.74 -0.31
N ALA A 259 -3.00 -29.09 -1.27
CA ALA A 259 -4.43 -28.79 -1.15
C ALA A 259 -5.31 -30.00 -1.49
N LYS A 260 -6.44 -30.15 -0.78
CA LYS A 260 -7.40 -31.24 -1.05
C LYS A 260 -7.97 -31.12 -2.46
N ALA A 261 -8.20 -32.26 -3.13
CA ALA A 261 -8.71 -32.34 -4.51
C ALA A 261 -9.93 -31.42 -4.78
N LYS A 262 -10.89 -31.38 -3.85
CA LYS A 262 -12.14 -30.57 -3.95
C LYS A 262 -11.98 -29.08 -3.64
N SER A 263 -10.75 -28.58 -3.43
CA SER A 263 -10.48 -27.17 -3.16
C SER A 263 -10.18 -26.42 -4.44
N TYR A 264 -10.47 -25.12 -4.44
CA TYR A 264 -10.14 -24.20 -5.52
C TYR A 264 -9.12 -23.16 -5.03
N LEU A 265 -8.37 -22.57 -5.95
CA LEU A 265 -7.52 -21.41 -5.70
C LEU A 265 -8.01 -20.26 -6.58
N VAL A 266 -8.33 -19.12 -5.98
CA VAL A 266 -8.75 -17.91 -6.66
C VAL A 266 -7.64 -16.88 -6.55
N PHE A 267 -7.05 -16.48 -7.67
CA PHE A 267 -6.21 -15.30 -7.77
C PHE A 267 -7.07 -14.07 -8.05
N LYS A 268 -6.97 -13.08 -7.17
CA LYS A 268 -7.64 -11.78 -7.37
C LYS A 268 -6.63 -10.77 -7.91
N HIS A 269 -6.86 -10.29 -9.13
CA HIS A 269 -6.02 -9.26 -9.74
C HIS A 269 -6.10 -7.93 -8.99
N HIS A 270 -4.99 -7.20 -8.98
CA HIS A 270 -4.96 -5.85 -8.42
C HIS A 270 -5.57 -4.84 -9.41
N PRO A 271 -6.56 -4.00 -9.00
CA PRO A 271 -7.23 -3.09 -9.93
C PRO A 271 -6.30 -2.11 -10.66
N MET A 272 -5.25 -1.66 -9.97
CA MET A 272 -4.23 -0.76 -10.54
C MET A 272 -3.29 -1.44 -11.53
N ASP A 273 -3.20 -2.77 -11.50
CA ASP A 273 -2.32 -3.54 -12.37
C ASP A 273 -3.05 -4.06 -13.61
N ARG A 274 -4.38 -3.91 -13.68
CA ARG A 274 -5.25 -4.38 -14.77
C ARG A 274 -4.77 -3.92 -16.15
N GLY A 275 -4.24 -2.71 -16.25
CA GLY A 275 -3.73 -2.14 -17.48
C GLY A 275 -2.32 -2.59 -17.88
N TYR A 276 -1.52 -3.02 -16.90
CA TYR A 276 -0.09 -3.22 -17.04
C TYR A 276 0.28 -4.68 -17.20
N ARG A 277 -0.42 -5.58 -16.50
CA ARG A 277 -0.12 -7.00 -16.46
C ARG A 277 -1.39 -7.81 -16.67
N ASP A 278 -1.20 -8.94 -17.33
CA ASP A 278 -2.18 -10.00 -17.46
C ASP A 278 -1.46 -11.32 -17.16
N TYR A 279 -1.87 -11.98 -16.08
CA TYR A 279 -1.24 -13.21 -15.61
C TYR A 279 -1.95 -14.48 -16.13
N THR A 280 -2.94 -14.33 -17.02
CA THR A 280 -3.75 -15.46 -17.54
C THR A 280 -2.87 -16.57 -18.08
N LYS A 281 -2.00 -16.27 -19.06
CA LYS A 281 -1.11 -17.25 -19.68
C LYS A 281 -0.19 -17.93 -18.65
N LEU A 282 0.42 -17.15 -17.75
CA LEU A 282 1.28 -17.70 -16.69
C LEU A 282 0.52 -18.67 -15.79
N ILE A 283 -0.70 -18.30 -15.37
CA ILE A 283 -1.53 -19.13 -14.50
C ILE A 283 -1.97 -20.40 -15.25
N GLU A 284 -2.32 -20.30 -16.54
CA GLU A 284 -2.68 -21.45 -17.38
C GLU A 284 -1.51 -22.42 -17.54
N ASP A 285 -0.33 -21.92 -17.95
CA ASP A 285 0.89 -22.70 -18.13
C ASP A 285 1.29 -23.42 -16.82
N LEU A 286 1.22 -22.73 -15.69
CA LEU A 286 1.49 -23.33 -14.37
C LEU A 286 0.40 -24.33 -13.96
N SER A 287 -0.87 -24.07 -14.28
CA SER A 287 -1.96 -24.98 -13.96
C SER A 287 -1.82 -26.30 -14.72
N LEU A 288 -1.46 -26.24 -16.00
CA LEU A 288 -1.14 -27.40 -16.83
C LEU A 288 0.08 -28.14 -16.28
N LYS A 289 1.18 -27.42 -16.04
CA LYS A 289 2.44 -28.00 -15.54
C LYS A 289 2.28 -28.79 -14.25
N TYR A 290 1.39 -28.34 -13.36
CA TYR A 290 1.19 -28.96 -12.04
C TYR A 290 -0.12 -29.74 -11.91
N ASN A 291 -0.81 -30.05 -13.02
CA ASN A 291 -2.04 -30.86 -13.07
C ASN A 291 -3.15 -30.33 -12.14
N VAL A 292 -3.39 -29.01 -12.14
CA VAL A 292 -4.41 -28.34 -11.31
C VAL A 292 -5.42 -27.53 -12.13
N GLU A 293 -5.51 -27.81 -13.42
CA GLU A 293 -6.46 -27.24 -14.36
C GLU A 293 -7.90 -27.35 -13.83
N GLY A 294 -8.71 -26.32 -14.12
CA GLY A 294 -10.09 -26.25 -13.64
C GLY A 294 -10.26 -25.94 -12.14
N ARG A 295 -9.20 -26.01 -11.33
CA ARG A 295 -9.20 -25.65 -9.90
C ARG A 295 -8.60 -24.27 -9.60
N ILE A 296 -7.79 -23.74 -10.52
CA ILE A 296 -7.23 -22.39 -10.41
C ILE A 296 -8.12 -21.43 -11.19
N LEU A 297 -8.55 -20.35 -10.54
CA LEU A 297 -9.45 -19.35 -11.07
C LEU A 297 -8.77 -17.98 -10.95
N TYR A 298 -8.81 -17.17 -12.00
CA TYR A 298 -8.20 -15.84 -12.02
C TYR A 298 -9.25 -14.79 -12.36
N VAL A 299 -9.46 -13.82 -11.46
CA VAL A 299 -10.55 -12.85 -11.56
C VAL A 299 -10.07 -11.42 -11.40
N HIS A 300 -10.59 -10.51 -12.21
CA HIS A 300 -10.18 -9.11 -12.21
C HIS A 300 -11.11 -8.21 -11.40
N ASP A 301 -12.42 -8.42 -11.51
CA ASP A 301 -13.42 -7.47 -10.99
C ASP A 301 -14.53 -8.19 -10.20
N LEU A 302 -14.26 -8.45 -8.91
CA LEU A 302 -15.22 -8.96 -7.94
C LEU A 302 -15.08 -8.22 -6.60
N HIS A 303 -16.20 -8.03 -5.91
CA HIS A 303 -16.26 -7.32 -4.63
C HIS A 303 -15.41 -8.02 -3.56
N LEU A 304 -14.31 -7.39 -3.17
CA LEU A 304 -13.29 -7.97 -2.30
C LEU A 304 -13.84 -8.45 -0.92
N PRO A 305 -14.66 -7.67 -0.19
CA PRO A 305 -15.28 -8.17 1.05
C PRO A 305 -16.06 -9.48 0.86
N THR A 306 -16.81 -9.60 -0.24
CA THR A 306 -17.55 -10.83 -0.57
C THR A 306 -16.61 -12.00 -0.81
N LEU A 307 -15.44 -11.76 -1.43
CA LEU A 307 -14.42 -12.80 -1.58
C LEU A 307 -13.82 -13.21 -0.22
N LEU A 308 -13.48 -12.25 0.62
CA LEU A 308 -12.84 -12.51 1.91
C LEU A 308 -13.75 -13.30 2.86
N ILE A 309 -15.03 -12.93 2.94
CA ILE A 309 -16.03 -13.62 3.78
C ILE A 309 -16.23 -15.08 3.34
N ASN A 310 -16.17 -15.35 2.03
CA ASN A 310 -16.45 -16.67 1.47
C ASN A 310 -15.19 -17.52 1.25
N ALA A 311 -13.99 -16.96 1.46
CA ALA A 311 -12.74 -17.68 1.35
C ALA A 311 -12.55 -18.65 2.53
N ARG A 312 -11.97 -19.81 2.24
CA ARG A 312 -11.49 -20.76 3.27
C ARG A 312 -10.22 -20.25 3.96
N GLY A 313 -9.41 -19.50 3.24
CA GLY A 313 -8.19 -18.86 3.72
C GLY A 313 -7.68 -17.89 2.67
N THR A 314 -7.00 -16.84 3.12
CA THR A 314 -6.44 -15.78 2.29
C THR A 314 -4.92 -15.82 2.33
N ILE A 315 -4.27 -15.66 1.18
CA ILE A 315 -2.83 -15.58 1.03
C ILE A 315 -2.49 -14.21 0.45
N VAL A 316 -1.58 -13.49 1.11
CA VAL A 316 -1.06 -12.20 0.65
C VAL A 316 0.45 -12.21 0.70
N ILE A 317 1.10 -11.35 -0.09
CA ILE A 317 2.53 -11.07 0.13
C ILE A 317 2.64 -10.16 1.35
N ASN A 318 2.22 -8.91 1.26
CA ASN A 318 2.19 -7.95 2.38
C ASN A 318 1.13 -6.84 2.18
N SER A 319 0.17 -7.08 1.29
CA SER A 319 -0.92 -6.14 1.01
C SER A 319 -1.76 -5.83 2.24
N THR A 320 -2.18 -4.57 2.41
CA THR A 320 -3.18 -4.16 3.42
C THR A 320 -4.52 -4.87 3.29
N VAL A 321 -4.78 -5.58 2.18
CA VAL A 321 -5.89 -6.54 2.07
C VAL A 321 -5.81 -7.63 3.14
N GLY A 322 -4.62 -7.97 3.65
CA GLY A 322 -4.45 -8.84 4.81
C GLY A 322 -5.21 -8.32 6.05
N LEU A 323 -5.16 -7.03 6.33
CA LEU A 323 -5.94 -6.42 7.41
C LEU A 323 -7.45 -6.55 7.17
N SER A 324 -7.89 -6.46 5.91
CA SER A 324 -9.29 -6.72 5.54
C SER A 324 -9.66 -8.19 5.70
N ALA A 325 -8.73 -9.12 5.45
CA ALA A 325 -8.94 -10.54 5.65
C ALA A 325 -9.16 -10.85 7.14
N LEU A 326 -8.33 -10.27 8.03
CA LEU A 326 -8.50 -10.35 9.48
C LEU A 326 -9.86 -9.76 9.92
N TYR A 327 -10.24 -8.61 9.34
CA TYR A 327 -11.55 -7.99 9.60
C TYR A 327 -12.74 -8.89 9.26
N HIS A 328 -12.62 -9.69 8.20
CA HIS A 328 -13.65 -10.66 7.78
C HIS A 328 -13.43 -12.06 8.37
N ASN A 329 -12.56 -12.21 9.37
CA ASN A 329 -12.23 -13.48 10.03
C ASN A 329 -11.74 -14.58 9.07
N SER A 330 -11.14 -14.19 7.94
CA SER A 330 -10.51 -15.13 7.02
C SER A 330 -9.14 -15.53 7.55
N PRO A 331 -8.83 -16.84 7.71
CA PRO A 331 -7.49 -17.30 8.06
C PRO A 331 -6.47 -16.72 7.08
N LEU A 332 -5.42 -16.07 7.58
CA LEU A 332 -4.51 -15.29 6.75
C LEU A 332 -3.10 -15.87 6.76
N LYS A 333 -2.56 -16.20 5.58
CA LYS A 333 -1.14 -16.46 5.38
C LYS A 333 -0.46 -15.24 4.74
N VAL A 334 0.60 -14.76 5.38
CA VAL A 334 1.48 -13.70 4.86
C VAL A 334 2.75 -14.35 4.32
N MET A 335 3.17 -13.97 3.11
CA MET A 335 4.33 -14.55 2.41
C MET A 335 5.55 -13.61 2.38
N GLY A 336 5.34 -12.30 2.56
CA GLY A 336 6.40 -11.31 2.71
C GLY A 336 6.45 -10.75 4.14
N LYS A 337 7.22 -9.69 4.35
CA LYS A 337 7.21 -8.98 5.64
C LYS A 337 6.02 -8.02 5.70
N ALA A 338 5.23 -8.12 6.76
CA ALA A 338 4.16 -7.17 7.09
C ALA A 338 4.16 -6.88 8.59
N PHE A 339 3.77 -5.67 9.01
CA PHE A 339 3.72 -5.30 10.44
C PHE A 339 2.60 -6.01 11.21
N TYR A 340 1.61 -6.53 10.50
CA TYR A 340 0.47 -7.27 11.06
C TYR A 340 0.67 -8.78 11.04
N ASP A 341 1.82 -9.27 10.56
CA ASP A 341 2.15 -10.70 10.59
C ASP A 341 2.59 -11.08 12.01
N ILE A 342 1.60 -11.37 12.85
CA ILE A 342 1.73 -11.57 14.29
C ILE A 342 1.08 -12.91 14.65
N GLU A 343 1.73 -13.68 15.51
CA GLU A 343 1.18 -14.93 16.02
C GLU A 343 -0.19 -14.70 16.69
N GLY A 344 -1.18 -15.54 16.35
CA GLY A 344 -2.56 -15.37 16.78
C GLY A 344 -3.40 -14.48 15.86
N LEU A 345 -2.80 -13.60 15.05
CA LEU A 345 -3.49 -12.90 13.96
C LEU A 345 -3.37 -13.65 12.65
N THR A 346 -2.16 -14.06 12.29
CA THR A 346 -1.84 -14.65 10.99
C THR A 346 -1.19 -16.02 11.15
N TYR A 347 -1.40 -16.89 10.18
CA TYR A 347 -0.89 -18.25 10.22
C TYR A 347 0.64 -18.27 10.02
N GLN A 348 1.35 -18.58 11.10
CA GLN A 348 2.81 -18.46 11.18
C GLN A 348 3.58 -19.62 10.52
N LYS A 349 2.96 -20.81 10.37
CA LYS A 349 3.64 -21.95 9.74
C LYS A 349 3.73 -21.80 8.21
N SER A 350 4.30 -22.80 7.54
CA SER A 350 4.53 -22.76 6.10
C SER A 350 3.24 -22.72 5.28
N LEU A 351 3.34 -22.23 4.03
CA LEU A 351 2.21 -22.28 3.10
C LEU A 351 1.75 -23.73 2.84
N HIS A 352 2.67 -24.70 2.86
CA HIS A 352 2.38 -26.11 2.62
C HIS A 352 1.39 -26.70 3.63
N THR A 353 1.49 -26.33 4.91
CA THR A 353 0.57 -26.80 5.96
C THR A 353 -0.72 -25.99 6.00
N PHE A 354 -0.69 -24.73 5.56
CA PHE A 354 -1.84 -23.83 5.56
C PHE A 354 -3.07 -24.41 4.84
N TRP A 355 -2.88 -25.08 3.69
CA TRP A 355 -3.98 -25.67 2.91
C TRP A 355 -4.82 -26.68 3.68
N LYS A 356 -4.21 -27.37 4.65
CA LYS A 356 -4.88 -28.40 5.47
C LYS A 356 -5.34 -27.83 6.81
N GLU A 357 -4.53 -26.99 7.44
CA GLU A 357 -4.73 -26.51 8.80
C GLU A 357 -5.58 -25.22 8.91
N CYS A 358 -5.71 -24.44 7.83
CA CYS A 358 -6.39 -23.12 7.87
C CYS A 358 -7.79 -23.16 8.51
N ARG A 359 -8.55 -24.25 8.35
CA ARG A 359 -9.91 -24.37 8.91
C ARG A 359 -9.91 -24.44 10.45
N ALA A 360 -8.85 -25.00 11.02
CA ALA A 360 -8.67 -25.05 12.47
C ALA A 360 -8.04 -23.75 13.00
N TYR A 361 -7.32 -23.01 12.15
CA TYR A 361 -6.71 -21.74 12.52
C TYR A 361 -7.69 -20.58 12.35
N LYS A 362 -8.13 -19.99 13.47
CA LYS A 362 -8.92 -18.75 13.47
C LYS A 362 -8.10 -17.62 14.09
N PRO A 363 -8.08 -16.42 13.50
CA PRO A 363 -7.50 -15.25 14.16
C PRO A 363 -8.13 -15.04 15.54
N ASP A 364 -7.32 -14.78 16.55
CA ASP A 364 -7.79 -14.44 17.90
C ASP A 364 -8.56 -13.12 17.83
N ALA A 365 -9.86 -13.18 18.14
CA ALA A 365 -10.76 -12.05 18.04
C ALA A 365 -10.41 -10.92 19.03
N VAL A 366 -9.94 -11.26 20.23
CA VAL A 366 -9.56 -10.29 21.26
C VAL A 366 -8.27 -9.60 20.84
N LEU A 367 -7.26 -10.37 20.42
CA LEU A 367 -6.01 -9.84 19.90
C LEU A 367 -6.25 -8.94 18.69
N HIS A 368 -7.06 -9.38 17.73
CA HIS A 368 -7.39 -8.62 16.53
C HIS A 368 -8.09 -7.30 16.86
N ALA A 369 -9.07 -7.30 17.77
CA ALA A 369 -9.73 -6.08 18.20
C ALA A 369 -8.76 -5.09 18.85
N LYS A 370 -7.89 -5.56 19.76
CA LYS A 370 -6.88 -4.71 20.43
C LYS A 370 -5.84 -4.19 19.44
N PHE A 371 -5.31 -5.04 18.57
CA PHE A 371 -4.41 -4.68 17.48
C PHE A 371 -5.00 -3.59 16.59
N ARG A 372 -6.21 -3.83 16.05
CA ARG A 372 -6.88 -2.90 15.15
C ARG A 372 -7.11 -1.54 15.80
N ASN A 373 -7.59 -1.53 17.04
CA ASN A 373 -7.84 -0.29 17.78
C ASN A 373 -6.56 0.49 18.07
N TYR A 374 -5.47 -0.22 18.43
CA TYR A 374 -4.17 0.39 18.62
C TYR A 374 -3.64 1.01 17.32
N VAL A 375 -3.71 0.28 16.20
CA VAL A 375 -3.31 0.77 14.88
C VAL A 375 -4.08 2.04 14.52
N ILE A 376 -5.41 2.04 14.67
CA ILE A 376 -6.25 3.21 14.42
C ILE A 376 -5.80 4.40 15.27
N TYR A 377 -5.65 4.17 16.57
CA TYR A 377 -5.31 5.22 17.52
C TYR A 377 -3.94 5.85 17.22
N LYS A 378 -2.93 5.01 17.01
CA LYS A 378 -1.53 5.43 16.92
C LYS A 378 -1.18 6.03 15.56
N THR A 379 -1.70 5.43 14.48
CA THR A 379 -1.19 5.64 13.12
C THR A 379 -2.22 6.30 12.20
N GLN A 380 -3.51 6.05 12.40
CA GLN A 380 -4.54 6.38 11.42
C GLN A 380 -5.19 7.75 11.67
N VAL A 381 -5.14 8.58 10.65
CA VAL A 381 -5.78 9.89 10.57
C VAL A 381 -7.05 9.73 9.75
N ASN A 382 -8.21 10.14 10.28
CA ASN A 382 -9.47 10.03 9.54
C ASN A 382 -9.45 11.07 8.39
N GLY A 383 -9.34 10.59 7.16
CA GLY A 383 -9.09 11.45 6.01
C GLY A 383 -8.82 10.65 4.74
N ASN A 384 -8.73 11.38 3.63
CA ASN A 384 -8.39 10.91 2.29
C ASN A 384 -7.58 11.99 1.56
N PHE A 385 -6.50 11.62 0.87
CA PHE A 385 -5.61 12.58 0.20
C PHE A 385 -6.31 13.47 -0.84
N PHE A 386 -7.41 12.99 -1.41
CA PHE A 386 -8.11 13.62 -2.54
C PHE A 386 -9.41 14.34 -2.15
N LYS A 387 -9.62 14.59 -0.85
CA LYS A 387 -10.72 15.43 -0.33
C LYS A 387 -10.21 16.53 0.59
N ASN A 388 -10.85 17.70 0.52
CA ASN A 388 -10.48 18.86 1.33
C ASN A 388 -10.80 18.68 2.82
N THR A 389 -11.86 17.95 3.15
CA THR A 389 -12.34 17.74 4.52
C THR A 389 -11.44 16.86 5.39
N SER A 390 -10.34 16.34 4.84
CA SER A 390 -9.37 15.50 5.55
C SER A 390 -8.41 16.29 6.44
N LEU A 391 -8.44 17.62 6.34
CA LEU A 391 -7.53 18.56 7.01
C LEU A 391 -8.25 19.46 8.03
N ASP A 392 -9.54 19.21 8.25
CA ASP A 392 -10.42 19.90 9.18
C ASP A 392 -10.91 18.89 10.24
#